data_AF-A0A2E6ZKB5-F1
#
_entry.id   AF-A0A2E6ZKB5-F1
#
_cell.length_a   1.000
_cell.length_b   1.000
_cell.length_c   1.000
_cell.angle_alpha   90.00
_cell.angle_beta   90.00
_cell.angle_gamma   90.00
#
_symmetry.space_group_name_H-M   'P 1'
#
loop_
_entity.id
_entity.type
_entity.pdbx_description
1 polymer ?
#
loop_
_entity_poly.entity_id
_entity_poly.type
_entity_poly.pdbx_seq_one_letter_code
_entity_poly.pdbx_strand_id
1 'polypeptide(L)' 'MEPLIIFSIVLIVYFTNKAALRTARNSHNEEIAREINKKILQNAKLDKLYGRKSGNPAQQINKAMRDVAENKRKNSNFAD' A
#
# COMPACT_ATOMS: atom_id res chain seq x y z
N MET A 1 37.81 -25.21 -2.19
CA MET A 1 36.65 -25.26 -3.11
C MET A 1 35.33 -25.13 -2.35
N GLU A 2 35.12 -25.90 -1.28
CA GLU A 2 33.88 -25.88 -0.48
C GLU A 2 33.49 -24.52 0.16
N PRO A 3 34.39 -23.73 0.80
CA PRO A 3 33.96 -22.48 1.43
C PRO A 3 33.53 -21.41 0.43
N LEU A 4 34.08 -21.43 -0.79
CA LEU A 4 33.68 -20.53 -1.88
C LEU A 4 32.28 -20.86 -2.40
N ILE A 5 31.91 -22.14 -2.45
CA ILE A 5 30.58 -22.60 -2.86
C ILE A 5 29.54 -22.23 -1.80
N ILE A 6 29.86 -22.41 -0.52
CA ILE A 6 28.96 -22.02 0.57
C ILE A 6 28.74 -20.50 0.56
N PHE A 7 29.80 -19.72 0.37
CA PHE A 7 29.72 -18.27 0.32
C PHE A 7 28.87 -17.75 -0.86
N SER A 8 28.99 -18.37 -2.04
CA SER A 8 28.19 -17.97 -3.21
C SER A 8 26.70 -18.29 -3.03
N ILE A 9 26.36 -19.44 -2.42
CA ILE A 9 24.96 -19.81 -2.12
C ILE A 9 24.34 -18.80 -1.14
N VAL A 10 25.05 -18.43 -0.08
CA VAL A 10 24.56 -17.44 0.90
C VAL A 10 24.29 -16.08 0.25
N LEU A 11 25.17 -15.64 -0.65
CA LEU A 11 24.96 -14.39 -1.39
C LEU A 11 23.71 -14.46 -2.29
N ILE A 12 23.51 -15.55 -3.03
CA ILE A 12 22.35 -15.72 -3.90
C ILE A 12 21.04 -15.70 -3.09
N VAL A 13 21.01 -16.41 -1.97
CA VAL A 13 19.85 -16.41 -1.06
C VAL A 13 19.57 -15.01 -0.52
N TYR A 14 20.62 -14.28 -0.12
CA TYR A 14 20.48 -12.89 0.36
C TYR A 14 19.90 -11.95 -0.70
N PHE A 15 20.42 -11.98 -1.93
CA PHE A 15 19.93 -11.13 -3.01
C PHE A 15 18.49 -11.47 -3.41
N THR A 16 18.14 -12.75 -3.47
CA THR A 16 16.78 -13.21 -3.78
C THR A 16 15.79 -12.75 -2.71
N ASN A 17 16.14 -12.89 -1.43
CA ASN A 17 15.31 -12.42 -0.32
C ASN A 17 15.13 -10.90 -0.34
N LYS A 18 16.18 -10.14 -0.64
CA LYS A 18 16.13 -8.68 -0.77
C LYS A 18 15.24 -8.24 -1.95
N ALA A 19 15.28 -8.96 -3.07
CA ALA A 19 14.42 -8.72 -4.22
C ALA A 19 12.96 -9.05 -3.89
N ALA A 20 12.69 -10.19 -3.25
CA ALA A 20 11.35 -10.59 -2.83
C ALA A 20 10.71 -9.56 -1.88
N LEU A 21 11.46 -9.04 -0.90
CA LEU A 21 10.99 -7.98 0.00
C LEU A 21 10.66 -6.68 -0.74
N ARG A 22 11.46 -6.30 -1.75
CA ARG A 22 11.17 -5.13 -2.60
C ARG A 22 9.92 -5.33 -3.44
N THR A 23 9.76 -6.50 -4.05
CA THR A 23 8.57 -6.84 -4.83
C THR A 23 7.32 -6.90 -3.97
N ALA A 24 7.39 -7.50 -2.78
CA ALA A 24 6.29 -7.52 -1.82
C ALA A 24 5.91 -6.11 -1.36
N ARG A 25 6.89 -5.25 -1.06
CA ARG A 25 6.62 -3.84 -0.76
C ARG A 25 5.99 -3.10 -1.93
N ASN A 26 6.47 -3.30 -3.15
CA ASN A 26 5.92 -2.67 -4.35
C ASN A 26 4.48 -3.13 -4.61
N SER A 27 4.21 -4.42 -4.49
CA SER A 27 2.88 -5.00 -4.62
C SER A 27 1.92 -4.45 -3.55
N HIS A 28 2.37 -4.35 -2.29
CA HIS A 28 1.58 -3.77 -1.22
C HIS A 28 1.33 -2.27 -1.41
N ASN A 29 2.33 -1.53 -1.88
CA ASN A 29 2.19 -0.10 -2.19
C ASN A 29 1.23 0.12 -3.36
N GLU A 30 1.27 -0.74 -4.38
CA GLU A 30 0.37 -0.69 -5.53
C GLU A 30 -1.06 -1.06 -5.16
N GLU A 31 -1.25 -1.99 -4.23
CA GLU A 31 -2.56 -2.30 -3.65
C GLU A 31 -3.12 -1.12 -2.85
N ILE A 32 -2.32 -0.51 -1.98
CA ILE A 32 -2.70 0.71 -1.25
C ILE A 32 -3.04 1.86 -2.21
N ALA A 33 -2.25 2.05 -3.27
CA ALA A 33 -2.52 3.06 -4.29
C ALA A 33 -3.86 2.82 -4.99
N ARG A 34 -4.19 1.56 -5.30
CA ARG A 34 -5.51 1.18 -5.86
C ARG A 34 -6.65 1.43 -4.88
N GLU A 35 -6.48 1.14 -3.60
CA GLU A 35 -7.48 1.43 -2.56
C GLU A 35 -7.74 2.93 -2.41
N ILE A 36 -6.67 3.74 -2.35
CA ILE A 36 -6.76 5.20 -2.28
C ILE A 36 -7.52 5.73 -3.50
N ASN A 37 -7.18 5.28 -4.71
CA ASN A 37 -7.83 5.74 -5.93
C ASN A 37 -9.33 5.39 -5.95
N LYS A 38 -9.70 4.18 -5.50
CA LYS A 38 -11.11 3.78 -5.33
C LYS A 38 -11.84 4.69 -4.33
N LYS A 39 -11.23 5.01 -3.19
CA LYS A 39 -11.83 5.93 -2.19
C LYS A 39 -11.98 7.34 -2.71
N ILE A 40 -11.03 7.86 -3.49
CA ILE A 40 -11.15 9.19 -4.14
C ILE A 40 -12.38 9.22 -5.06
N LEU A 41 -12.55 8.21 -5.91
CA LEU A 41 -13.71 8.08 -6.80
C LEU A 41 -15.03 7.98 -6.02
N GLN A 42 -15.06 7.22 -4.93
CA GLN A 42 -16.25 7.12 -4.07
C GLN A 42 -16.57 8.46 -3.38
N ASN A 43 -15.56 9.13 -2.82
CA ASN A 43 -15.72 10.42 -2.16
C ASN A 43 -16.19 11.49 -3.16
N ALA A 44 -15.65 11.51 -4.38
CA ALA A 44 -16.10 12.42 -5.44
C ALA A 44 -17.56 12.17 -5.85
N LYS A 45 -17.99 10.90 -5.92
CA LYS A 45 -19.40 10.55 -6.17
C LYS A 45 -20.31 11.02 -5.03
N LEU A 46 -19.89 10.84 -3.78
CA LEU A 46 -20.63 11.31 -2.61
C LEU A 46 -20.73 12.84 -2.60
N ASP A 47 -19.63 13.55 -2.86
CA ASP A 47 -19.62 15.01 -2.95
C ASP A 47 -20.63 15.49 -4.01
N LYS A 48 -20.69 14.82 -5.16
CA LYS A 48 -21.67 15.11 -6.22
C LYS A 48 -23.11 14.85 -5.77
N LEU A 49 -23.37 13.75 -5.07
CA LEU A 49 -24.70 13.40 -4.55
C LEU A 49 -25.21 14.40 -3.50
N TYR A 50 -24.31 14.88 -2.64
CA TYR A 50 -24.65 15.82 -1.56
C TYR A 50 -24.47 17.30 -1.95
N GLY A 51 -24.21 17.59 -3.24
CA GLY A 51 -24.02 18.96 -3.73
C GLY A 51 -22.82 19.70 -3.13
N ARG A 52 -21.83 18.97 -2.60
CA ARG A 52 -20.63 19.56 -1.99
C ARG A 52 -19.58 19.82 -3.07
N LYS A 53 -18.86 20.95 -2.95
CA LYS A 53 -17.67 21.18 -3.77
C LYS A 53 -16.61 20.16 -3.38
N SER A 54 -16.22 19.32 -4.33
CA SER A 54 -15.08 18.43 -4.13
C SER A 54 -13.83 19.30 -3.94
N GLY A 55 -13.09 19.06 -2.85
CA GLY A 55 -11.92 19.86 -2.50
C GLY A 55 -10.80 19.75 -3.55
N ASN A 56 -9.71 20.50 -3.36
CA ASN A 56 -8.54 20.41 -4.25
C ASN A 56 -8.03 18.95 -4.30
N PRO A 57 -7.59 18.39 -5.45
CA PRO A 57 -7.05 17.03 -5.56
C PRO A 57 -6.14 16.56 -4.41
N ALA A 58 -5.24 17.42 -3.91
CA ALA A 58 -4.39 17.11 -2.76
C ALA A 58 -5.19 16.83 -1.46
N GLN A 59 -6.29 17.57 -1.23
CA GLN A 59 -7.18 17.35 -0.09
C GLN A 59 -7.98 16.05 -0.23
N GLN A 60 -8.39 15.69 -1.46
CA GLN A 60 -9.09 14.44 -1.72
C GLN A 60 -8.18 13.23 -1.47
N ILE A 61 -6.92 13.32 -1.90
CA ILE A 61 -5.90 12.28 -1.65
C ILE A 61 -5.63 12.14 -0.15
N ASN A 62 -5.40 13.25 0.57
CA ASN A 62 -5.15 13.22 2.01
C ASN A 62 -6.33 12.63 2.81
N LYS A 63 -7.56 12.94 2.41
CA LYS A 63 -8.77 12.36 3.01
C LYS A 63 -8.84 10.86 2.73
N ALA A 64 -8.67 10.44 1.49
CA ALA A 64 -8.67 9.03 1.11
C ALA A 64 -7.56 8.23 1.82
N MET A 65 -6.35 8.78 1.94
CA MET A 65 -5.25 8.17 2.70
C MET A 65 -5.59 7.98 4.17
N ARG A 66 -6.15 8.99 4.83
CA ARG A 66 -6.62 8.88 6.22
C ARG A 66 -7.69 7.81 6.37
N ASP A 67 -8.68 7.81 5.48
CA ASP A 67 -9.78 6.84 5.52
C ASP A 67 -9.27 5.40 5.29
N VAL A 68 -8.26 5.18 4.43
CA VAL A 68 -7.63 3.86 4.22
C VAL A 68 -6.84 3.43 5.46
N ALA A 69 -6.04 4.35 6.03
CA ALA A 69 -5.25 4.07 7.23
C ALA A 69 -6.14 3.73 8.44
N GLU A 70 -7.25 4.44 8.60
CA GLU A 70 -8.22 4.20 9.67
C GLU A 70 -8.93 2.86 9.51
N ASN A 71 -9.33 2.50 8.29
CA ASN A 71 -9.90 1.17 8.01
C ASN A 71 -8.92 0.03 8.30
N LYS A 72 -7.62 0.17 7.96
CA LYS A 72 -6.62 -0.85 8.30
C LYS A 72 -6.44 -1.01 9.81
N ARG A 73 -6.38 0.08 10.57
CA ARG A 73 -6.30 0.03 12.05
C ARG A 73 -7.54 -0.56 12.69
N LYS A 74 -8.71 -0.25 12.14
CA LYS A 74 -9.97 -0.78 12.66
C LYS A 74 -10.04 -2.29 12.42
N ASN A 75 -9.68 -2.78 11.23
CA ASN A 75 -9.64 -4.21 10.94
C ASN A 75 -8.61 -4.99 11.78
N SER A 76 -7.47 -4.40 12.13
CA SER A 76 -6.50 -5.07 13.02
C SER A 76 -7.03 -5.22 14.44
N ASN A 77 -7.80 -4.25 14.94
CA ASN A 77 -8.36 -4.29 16.30
C ASN A 77 -9.58 -5.23 16.46
N PHE A 78 -10.11 -5.79 15.36
CA PHE A 78 -11.17 -6.80 15.39
C PHE A 78 -10.65 -8.22 15.14
N ALA A 79 -9.33 -8.38 14.95
CA ALA A 79 -8.68 -9.66 14.70
C ALA A 79 -7.94 -10.23 15.92
N ASP A 80 -7.99 -9.54 17.07
CA ASP A 80 -7.46 -9.98 18.38
C ASP A 80 -8.60 -10.46 19.31
#